data_AF-A0A7J8MPC5-F1
#
_entry.id   AF-A0A7J8MPC5-F1
#
_cell.length_a   1.000
_cell.length_b   1.000
_cell.length_c   1.000
_cell.angle_alpha   90.00
_cell.angle_beta   90.00
_cell.angle_gamma   90.00
#
_symmetry.space_group_name_H-M   'P 1'
#
loop_
_entity.id
_entity.type
_entity.pdbx_description
1 polymer ?
#
loop_
_entity_poly.entity_id
_entity_poly.type
_entity_poly.pdbx_seq_one_letter_code
_entity_poly.pdbx_strand_id
1 'polypeptide(L)'
;MSSSTPSSSAGGVGSADSAAPRRNSKRPKYSKFTQQELPACKPILTPRWVISAFMLVSIVFVPIGMVSLFASRDVVEIIDRYETACVPDGYKNDKVKKRMKKPIYVYYQLDNFYQNHRRYVKSRSDSQLKENSSWDDVSSCKPEDMSNGQPIVPCGLIAWSLFNDTYSFSLNSKQLAVNKKGISWKSDRDSKFGKDVFPKNFQNGTLKGGATLNSSIP
;
A
#
# COMPACT_ATOMS: atom_id res chain seq x y z
N MET A 1 58.59 -33.58 31.73
CA MET A 1 59.79 -34.22 31.14
C MET A 1 60.46 -33.22 30.23
N SER A 2 61.66 -32.86 30.60
CA SER A 2 62.52 -31.84 29.99
C SER A 2 63.01 -32.26 28.61
N SER A 3 63.21 -31.32 27.70
CA SER A 3 64.32 -31.38 26.74
C SER A 3 64.59 -30.00 26.14
N SER A 4 65.68 -29.43 26.63
CA SER A 4 66.43 -28.28 26.15
C SER A 4 67.08 -28.52 24.78
N THR A 5 67.31 -27.46 24.02
CA THR A 5 68.34 -27.38 22.96
C THR A 5 68.76 -25.91 22.79
N PRO A 6 69.97 -25.62 22.28
CA PRO A 6 71.01 -24.96 23.06
C PRO A 6 71.28 -23.52 22.62
N SER A 7 71.96 -22.79 23.51
CA SER A 7 72.60 -21.52 23.21
C SER A 7 73.94 -21.78 22.52
N SER A 8 74.20 -21.09 21.40
CA SER A 8 75.55 -20.94 20.83
C SER A 8 75.83 -19.47 20.58
N SER A 9 76.68 -18.90 21.43
CA SER A 9 77.33 -17.61 21.28
C SER A 9 78.58 -17.72 20.41
N ALA A 10 78.78 -16.80 19.46
CA ALA A 10 80.08 -16.23 19.12
C ALA A 10 79.88 -15.04 18.17
N GLY A 11 80.65 -13.98 18.41
CA GLY A 11 80.49 -12.67 17.80
C GLY A 11 81.05 -12.53 16.39
N GLY A 12 80.77 -11.36 15.81
CA GLY A 12 81.33 -10.91 14.54
C GLY A 12 80.87 -9.49 14.24
N VAL A 13 81.68 -8.51 14.63
CA VAL A 13 81.55 -7.12 14.16
C VAL A 13 82.01 -7.11 12.70
N GLY A 14 81.12 -6.75 11.79
CA GLY A 14 81.40 -6.63 10.36
C GLY A 14 80.48 -5.59 9.73
N SER A 15 81.07 -4.45 9.40
CA SER A 15 80.43 -3.28 8.82
C SER A 15 80.12 -3.49 7.33
N ALA A 16 79.10 -2.77 6.88
CA ALA A 16 78.79 -2.38 5.51
C ALA A 16 78.53 -3.50 4.48
N ASP A 17 77.24 -3.80 4.27
CA ASP A 17 76.75 -3.97 2.91
C ASP A 17 75.39 -3.27 2.74
N SER A 18 75.44 -2.28 1.87
CA SER A 18 74.39 -1.54 1.16
C SER A 18 72.93 -1.90 1.48
N ALA A 19 72.20 -0.91 2.00
CA ALA A 19 70.75 -0.92 2.11
C ALA A 19 70.10 -1.21 0.75
N ALA A 20 69.74 -2.48 0.51
CA ALA A 20 68.88 -2.84 -0.60
C ALA A 20 67.53 -2.12 -0.45
N PRO A 21 67.00 -1.46 -1.50
CA PRO A 21 65.72 -0.77 -1.42
C PRO A 21 64.64 -1.81 -1.08
N ARG A 22 63.92 -1.62 0.03
CA ARG A 22 62.78 -2.46 0.40
C ARG A 22 61.78 -2.42 -0.77
N ARG A 23 61.65 -3.55 -1.50
CA ARG A 23 60.67 -3.71 -2.59
C ARG A 23 59.30 -3.27 -2.08
N ASN A 24 58.68 -2.29 -2.74
CA ASN A 24 57.26 -1.98 -2.55
C ASN A 24 56.46 -3.25 -2.89
N SER A 25 55.98 -3.92 -1.85
CA SER A 25 55.18 -5.12 -1.99
C SER A 25 53.82 -4.73 -2.53
N LYS A 26 53.48 -5.20 -3.73
CA LYS A 26 52.13 -5.09 -4.30
C LYS A 26 51.14 -6.06 -3.63
N ARG A 27 51.55 -6.74 -2.56
CA ARG A 27 50.71 -7.72 -1.86
C ARG A 27 49.58 -7.00 -1.14
N PRO A 28 48.31 -7.35 -1.41
CA PRO A 28 47.18 -6.75 -0.72
C PRO A 28 47.24 -7.06 0.79
N LYS A 29 46.76 -6.12 1.60
CA LYS A 29 46.70 -6.24 3.06
C LYS A 29 45.83 -7.44 3.44
N TYR A 30 46.37 -8.36 4.23
CA TYR A 30 45.65 -9.56 4.64
C TYR A 30 44.55 -9.20 5.66
N SER A 31 43.31 -9.51 5.32
CA SER A 31 42.13 -9.52 6.18
C SER A 31 41.21 -10.68 5.75
N LYS A 32 40.48 -11.28 6.70
CA LYS A 32 39.48 -12.33 6.40
C LYS A 32 38.45 -11.87 5.37
N PHE A 33 38.13 -10.57 5.32
CA PHE A 33 37.26 -9.99 4.30
C PHE A 33 37.94 -9.97 2.92
N THR A 34 39.17 -9.45 2.82
CA THR A 34 39.91 -9.37 1.55
C THR A 34 40.29 -10.74 0.99
N GLN A 35 40.37 -11.76 1.84
CA GLN A 35 40.67 -13.15 1.46
C GLN A 35 39.40 -14.01 1.29
N GLN A 36 38.22 -13.44 1.55
CA GLN A 36 36.93 -14.15 1.48
C GLN A 36 36.86 -15.37 2.44
N GLU A 37 37.55 -15.29 3.57
CA GLU A 37 37.61 -16.31 4.63
C GLU A 37 36.71 -15.97 5.82
N LEU A 38 35.64 -15.20 5.59
CA LEU A 38 34.66 -14.91 6.64
C LEU A 38 33.93 -16.19 7.07
N PRO A 39 33.58 -16.33 8.37
CA PRO A 39 32.78 -17.46 8.82
C PRO A 39 31.42 -17.42 8.13
N ALA A 40 31.12 -18.45 7.35
CA ALA A 40 29.86 -18.60 6.64
C ALA A 40 29.22 -19.94 7.01
N CYS A 41 27.94 -19.93 7.35
CA CYS A 41 27.14 -21.14 7.40
C CYS A 41 26.77 -21.52 5.97
N LYS A 42 27.13 -22.73 5.53
CA LYS A 42 26.77 -23.29 4.22
C LYS A 42 25.77 -24.42 4.43
N PRO A 43 24.46 -24.13 4.55
CA PRO A 43 23.47 -25.17 4.78
C PRO A 43 23.39 -26.08 3.55
N ILE A 44 23.63 -27.37 3.74
CA ILE A 44 23.42 -28.39 2.71
C ILE A 44 22.01 -28.94 2.90
N LEU A 45 21.12 -28.65 1.96
CA LEU A 45 19.73 -29.11 1.96
C LEU A 45 19.67 -30.60 1.62
N THR A 46 19.79 -31.44 2.64
CA THR A 46 19.61 -32.89 2.48
C THR A 46 18.13 -33.25 2.33
N PRO A 47 17.78 -34.31 1.58
CA PRO A 47 16.38 -34.68 1.34
C PRO A 47 15.54 -34.87 2.62
N ARG A 48 16.12 -35.43 3.68
CA ARG A 48 15.44 -35.63 4.98
C ARG A 48 15.00 -34.31 5.61
N TRP A 49 15.86 -33.31 5.61
CA TRP A 49 15.54 -31.98 6.16
C TRP A 49 14.43 -31.29 5.36
N VAL A 50 14.51 -31.39 4.03
CA VAL A 50 13.53 -30.78 3.12
C VAL A 50 12.14 -31.43 3.29
N ILE A 51 12.07 -32.76 3.33
CA ILE A 51 10.80 -33.48 3.51
C ILE A 51 10.16 -33.12 4.85
N SER A 52 10.93 -33.11 5.95
CA SER A 52 10.41 -32.74 7.27
C SER A 52 9.89 -31.30 7.31
N ALA A 53 10.62 -30.36 6.68
CA ALA A 53 10.18 -28.98 6.59
C ALA A 53 8.85 -28.85 5.82
N PHE A 54 8.72 -29.50 4.66
CA PHE A 54 7.48 -29.48 3.88
C PHE A 54 6.31 -30.15 4.60
N MET A 55 6.55 -31.24 5.34
CA MET A 55 5.52 -31.89 6.16
C MET A 55 5.01 -30.95 7.26
N LEU A 56 5.92 -30.25 7.95
CA LEU A 56 5.56 -29.27 8.97
C LEU A 56 4.75 -28.12 8.37
N VAL A 57 5.22 -27.55 7.26
CA VAL A 57 4.53 -26.49 6.52
C VAL A 57 3.13 -26.93 6.10
N SER A 58 2.98 -28.16 5.63
CA SER A 58 1.68 -28.72 5.22
C SER A 58 0.73 -28.91 6.40
N ILE A 59 1.22 -29.46 7.51
CA ILE A 59 0.43 -29.66 8.74
C ILE A 59 -0.07 -28.32 9.30
N VAL A 60 0.68 -27.23 9.12
CA VAL A 60 0.26 -25.88 9.55
C VAL A 60 -0.71 -25.26 8.55
N PHE A 61 -0.40 -25.28 7.25
CA PHE A 61 -1.20 -24.56 6.25
C PHE A 61 -2.49 -25.27 5.84
N VAL A 62 -2.58 -26.60 5.94
CA VAL A 62 -3.83 -27.32 5.58
C VAL A 62 -4.99 -26.94 6.53
N PRO A 63 -4.85 -26.96 7.86
CA PRO A 63 -5.89 -26.50 8.77
C PRO A 63 -6.23 -25.02 8.58
N ILE A 64 -5.23 -24.16 8.41
CA ILE A 64 -5.44 -22.72 8.17
C ILE A 64 -6.25 -22.52 6.88
N GLY A 65 -5.85 -23.18 5.79
CA GLY A 65 -6.55 -23.13 4.51
C GLY A 65 -7.99 -23.65 4.60
N MET A 66 -8.22 -24.72 5.36
CA MET A 66 -9.57 -25.26 5.59
C MET A 66 -10.45 -24.24 6.34
N VAL A 67 -9.95 -23.66 7.44
CA VAL A 67 -10.68 -22.63 8.21
C VAL A 67 -10.95 -21.40 7.34
N SER A 68 -9.96 -20.91 6.60
CA SER A 68 -10.12 -19.77 5.68
C SER A 68 -11.14 -20.05 4.58
N LEU A 69 -11.17 -21.27 4.03
CA LEU A 69 -12.13 -21.66 3.00
C LEU A 69 -13.56 -21.73 3.55
N PHE A 70 -13.75 -22.29 4.74
CA PHE A 70 -15.07 -22.29 5.39
C PHE A 70 -15.54 -20.85 5.68
N ALA A 71 -14.67 -20.02 6.26
CA ALA A 71 -14.99 -18.62 6.52
C ALA A 71 -15.33 -17.84 5.22
N SER A 72 -14.62 -18.12 4.12
CA SER A 72 -14.89 -17.50 2.82
C SER A 72 -16.21 -17.93 2.20
N ARG A 73 -16.62 -19.19 2.36
CA ARG A 73 -17.89 -19.72 1.81
C ARG A 73 -19.13 -19.24 2.57
N ASP A 74 -18.96 -18.82 3.83
CA ASP A 74 -20.04 -18.30 4.66
C ASP A 74 -20.43 -16.85 4.31
N VAL A 75 -19.62 -16.16 3.49
CA VAL A 75 -19.91 -14.80 3.04
C VAL A 75 -21.06 -14.83 2.04
N VAL A 76 -22.13 -14.10 2.34
CA VAL A 76 -23.25 -13.88 1.43
C VAL A 76 -23.04 -12.54 0.74
N GLU A 77 -22.94 -12.56 -0.59
CA GLU A 77 -22.81 -11.36 -1.42
C GLU A 77 -23.90 -11.31 -2.49
N ILE A 78 -24.25 -10.09 -2.89
CA ILE A 78 -25.21 -9.82 -3.97
C ILE A 78 -24.54 -8.78 -4.86
N ILE A 79 -24.29 -9.16 -6.11
CA ILE A 79 -23.65 -8.31 -7.11
C ILE A 79 -24.67 -8.06 -8.21
N ASP A 80 -24.90 -6.80 -8.53
CA ASP A 80 -25.87 -6.37 -9.52
C ASP A 80 -25.27 -5.30 -10.43
N ARG A 81 -25.27 -5.55 -11.74
CA ARG A 81 -24.77 -4.60 -12.74
C ARG A 81 -25.95 -3.80 -13.29
N TYR A 82 -25.93 -2.48 -13.10
CA TYR A 82 -27.04 -1.59 -13.44
C TYR A 82 -26.73 -0.60 -14.59
N GLU A 83 -25.62 -0.79 -15.31
CA GLU A 83 -25.16 0.08 -16.40
C GLU A 83 -26.02 -0.02 -17.68
N THR A 84 -26.36 -1.23 -18.11
CA THR A 84 -26.98 -1.48 -19.43
C THR A 84 -28.51 -1.47 -19.42
N ALA A 85 -29.13 -1.62 -18.24
CA ALA A 85 -30.57 -1.54 -18.05
C ALA A 85 -30.86 -1.09 -16.61
N CYS A 86 -31.81 -0.17 -16.44
CA CYS A 86 -32.39 0.07 -15.12
C CYS A 86 -32.96 -1.25 -14.60
N VAL A 87 -32.77 -1.54 -13.30
CA VAL A 87 -33.25 -2.80 -12.69
C VAL A 87 -34.74 -2.98 -13.05
N PRO A 88 -35.11 -4.00 -13.85
CA PRO A 88 -36.49 -4.18 -14.29
C PRO A 88 -37.41 -4.38 -13.08
N ASP A 89 -38.65 -3.91 -13.16
CA ASP A 89 -39.58 -3.91 -12.01
C ASP A 89 -39.78 -5.29 -11.37
N GLY A 90 -39.68 -6.37 -12.17
CA GLY A 90 -39.74 -7.76 -11.69
C GLY A 90 -38.55 -8.26 -10.87
N TYR A 91 -37.41 -7.56 -10.91
CA TYR A 91 -36.21 -7.88 -10.12
C TYR A 91 -35.98 -6.92 -8.94
N LYS A 92 -36.91 -5.98 -8.70
CA LYS A 92 -36.89 -5.12 -7.49
C LYS A 92 -37.19 -5.91 -6.21
N ASN A 93 -37.92 -7.01 -6.33
CA ASN A 93 -38.40 -7.79 -5.20
C ASN A 93 -37.71 -9.16 -5.19
N ASP A 94 -36.86 -9.38 -4.19
CA ASP A 94 -36.29 -10.67 -3.79
C ASP A 94 -34.96 -11.13 -4.44
N LYS A 95 -33.92 -10.29 -4.31
CA LYS A 95 -32.52 -10.69 -4.63
C LYS A 95 -31.80 -11.45 -3.50
N VAL A 96 -32.39 -11.54 -2.31
CA VAL A 96 -31.70 -12.04 -1.10
C VAL A 96 -32.09 -13.49 -0.81
N LYS A 97 -31.42 -14.44 -1.47
CA LYS A 97 -31.70 -15.89 -1.31
C LYS A 97 -31.37 -16.46 0.08
N LYS A 98 -30.47 -15.80 0.83
CA LYS A 98 -29.99 -16.23 2.14
C LYS A 98 -29.97 -15.05 3.10
N ARG A 99 -30.27 -15.31 4.38
CA ARG A 99 -30.21 -14.29 5.43
C ARG A 99 -28.78 -13.77 5.61
N MET A 100 -28.58 -12.46 5.40
CA MET A 100 -27.32 -11.78 5.70
C MET A 100 -27.23 -11.45 7.19
N LYS A 101 -26.13 -11.82 7.85
CA LYS A 101 -25.86 -11.45 9.25
C LYS A 101 -25.25 -10.04 9.30
N LYS A 102 -25.62 -9.24 10.31
CA LYS A 102 -25.03 -7.92 10.54
C LYS A 102 -23.53 -8.04 10.88
N PRO A 103 -22.68 -7.06 10.53
CA PRO A 103 -22.97 -5.85 9.73
C PRO A 103 -23.06 -6.13 8.23
N ILE A 104 -23.94 -5.40 7.53
CA ILE A 104 -24.09 -5.47 6.08
C ILE A 104 -23.41 -4.24 5.48
N TYR A 105 -22.55 -4.45 4.49
CA TYR A 105 -21.86 -3.40 3.77
C TYR A 105 -22.39 -3.29 2.35
N VAL A 106 -22.40 -2.07 1.83
CA VAL A 106 -22.81 -1.76 0.46
C VAL A 106 -21.59 -1.20 -0.25
N TYR A 107 -21.24 -1.81 -1.37
CA TYR A 107 -20.12 -1.40 -2.22
C TYR A 107 -20.65 -1.08 -3.62
N TYR A 108 -20.04 -0.11 -4.27
CA TYR A 108 -20.19 0.11 -5.71
C TYR A 108 -18.90 -0.34 -6.39
N GLN A 109 -19.05 -0.95 -7.56
CA GLN A 109 -17.93 -1.41 -8.38
C GLN A 109 -17.96 -0.64 -9.70
N LEU A 110 -16.80 -0.13 -10.09
CA LEU A 110 -16.59 0.55 -11.36
C LEU A 110 -15.62 -0.28 -12.20
N ASP A 111 -16.08 -0.69 -13.38
CA ASP A 111 -15.24 -1.36 -14.38
C ASP A 111 -14.74 -0.33 -15.41
N ASN A 112 -13.59 -0.60 -16.03
CA ASN A 112 -12.95 0.29 -17.02
C ASN A 112 -12.65 1.73 -16.51
N PHE A 113 -12.50 1.90 -15.19
CA PHE A 113 -12.12 3.18 -14.57
C PHE A 113 -10.70 3.13 -13.98
N TYR A 114 -9.75 3.73 -14.68
CA TYR A 114 -8.30 3.61 -14.39
C TYR A 114 -7.80 4.56 -13.29
N GLN A 115 -8.24 4.34 -12.04
CA GLN A 115 -7.79 5.14 -10.89
C GLN A 115 -6.28 5.06 -10.62
N ASN A 116 -5.63 4.00 -11.09
CA ASN A 116 -4.18 3.79 -10.95
C ASN A 116 -3.35 4.53 -12.01
N HIS A 117 -3.97 5.20 -12.97
CA HIS A 117 -3.24 5.93 -14.01
C HIS A 117 -2.39 7.05 -13.38
N ARG A 118 -1.09 7.12 -13.71
CA ARG A 118 -0.12 8.02 -13.06
C ARG A 118 -0.58 9.48 -13.01
N ARG A 119 -1.19 9.99 -14.08
CA ARG A 119 -1.70 11.37 -14.13
C ARG A 119 -2.91 11.57 -13.20
N TYR A 120 -3.79 10.57 -13.11
CA TYR A 120 -4.97 10.61 -12.25
C TYR A 120 -4.55 10.59 -10.78
N VAL A 121 -3.68 9.66 -10.39
CA VAL A 121 -3.17 9.54 -9.00
C VAL A 121 -2.46 10.81 -8.53
N LYS A 122 -1.72 11.48 -9.42
CA LYS A 122 -1.00 12.72 -9.10
C LYS A 122 -1.91 13.96 -9.06
N SER A 123 -3.09 13.90 -9.68
CA SER A 123 -4.00 15.03 -9.81
C SER A 123 -4.83 15.24 -8.54
N ARG A 124 -4.14 15.69 -7.48
CA ARG A 124 -4.68 16.15 -6.19
C ARG A 124 -3.62 16.92 -5.41
N SER A 125 -4.04 17.71 -4.43
CA SER A 125 -3.13 18.40 -3.50
C SER A 125 -3.36 17.91 -2.07
N ASP A 126 -2.39 17.18 -1.52
CA ASP A 126 -2.50 16.65 -0.15
C ASP A 126 -2.38 17.78 0.89
N SER A 127 -1.62 18.84 0.61
CA SER A 127 -1.54 20.05 1.44
C SER A 127 -2.91 20.73 1.55
N GLN A 128 -3.57 20.94 0.41
CA GLN A 128 -4.90 21.57 0.32
C GLN A 128 -5.95 20.76 1.08
N LEU A 129 -5.92 19.43 0.94
CA LEU A 129 -6.86 18.51 1.57
C LEU A 129 -6.68 18.41 3.09
N LYS A 130 -5.52 18.78 3.61
CA LYS A 130 -5.16 18.69 5.02
C LYS A 130 -5.35 20.01 5.76
N GLU A 131 -4.99 21.14 5.16
CA GLU A 131 -4.92 22.44 5.83
C GLU A 131 -5.53 23.54 4.95
N ASN A 132 -6.50 24.28 5.49
CA ASN A 132 -7.18 25.36 4.76
C ASN A 132 -6.23 26.56 4.44
N SER A 133 -5.09 26.66 5.11
CA SER A 133 -4.04 27.65 4.78
C SER A 133 -3.42 27.41 3.40
N SER A 134 -3.40 26.16 2.93
CA SER A 134 -2.81 25.75 1.64
C SER A 134 -3.87 25.62 0.54
N TRP A 135 -4.93 26.42 0.61
CA TRP A 135 -6.07 26.33 -0.30
C TRP A 135 -5.71 26.63 -1.77
N ASP A 136 -4.64 27.38 -1.99
CA ASP A 136 -4.12 27.82 -3.29
C ASP A 136 -3.00 26.91 -3.85
N ASP A 137 -2.54 25.90 -3.10
CA ASP A 137 -1.57 24.91 -3.59
C ASP A 137 -2.25 23.91 -4.53
N VAL A 138 -2.38 24.30 -5.80
CA VAL A 138 -3.04 23.52 -6.86
C VAL A 138 -2.08 23.02 -7.95
N SER A 139 -0.77 23.11 -7.72
CA SER A 139 0.28 22.86 -8.73
C SER A 139 0.24 21.44 -9.32
N SER A 140 -0.13 20.44 -8.50
CA SER A 140 -0.27 19.04 -8.88
C SER A 140 -1.64 18.68 -9.45
N CYS A 141 -2.64 19.57 -9.35
CA CYS A 141 -4.05 19.29 -9.64
C CYS A 141 -4.47 19.39 -11.09
N LYS A 142 -3.54 19.64 -12.03
CA LYS A 142 -3.88 19.76 -13.45
C LYS A 142 -4.64 18.53 -13.98
N PRO A 143 -5.60 18.70 -14.89
CA PRO A 143 -6.09 19.98 -15.44
C PRO A 143 -7.15 20.70 -14.58
N GLU A 144 -7.67 20.06 -13.53
CA GLU A 144 -8.76 20.59 -12.69
C GLU A 144 -8.20 21.35 -11.47
N ASP A 145 -7.36 22.34 -11.71
CA ASP A 145 -6.69 23.16 -10.70
C ASP A 145 -7.41 24.51 -10.46
N MET A 146 -7.93 25.13 -11.52
CA MET A 146 -8.56 26.45 -11.46
C MET A 146 -9.88 26.51 -12.25
N SER A 147 -10.81 27.34 -11.76
CA SER A 147 -12.05 27.70 -12.46
C SER A 147 -12.21 29.22 -12.40
N ASN A 148 -12.42 29.88 -13.54
CA ASN A 148 -12.55 31.33 -13.65
C ASN A 148 -11.41 32.13 -12.99
N GLY A 149 -10.17 31.62 -13.06
CA GLY A 149 -8.99 32.26 -12.45
C GLY A 149 -8.87 32.11 -10.94
N GLN A 150 -9.75 31.35 -10.29
CA GLN A 150 -9.68 31.04 -8.87
C GLN A 150 -9.36 29.55 -8.64
N PRO A 151 -8.54 29.20 -7.64
CA PRO A 151 -8.31 27.82 -7.23
C PRO A 151 -9.60 27.06 -6.95
N ILE A 152 -9.63 25.79 -7.37
CA ILE A 152 -10.69 24.85 -7.02
C ILE A 152 -10.34 24.18 -5.69
N VAL A 153 -11.30 24.05 -4.78
CA VAL A 153 -11.14 23.29 -3.53
C VAL A 153 -12.27 22.27 -3.42
N PRO A 154 -11.98 20.97 -3.25
CA PRO A 154 -10.71 20.30 -3.51
C PRO A 154 -10.39 20.24 -5.02
N CYS A 155 -9.13 20.47 -5.39
CA CYS A 155 -8.67 20.40 -6.78
C CYS A 155 -8.31 18.98 -7.24
N GLY A 156 -8.25 18.81 -8.56
CA GLY A 156 -7.72 17.62 -9.20
C GLY A 156 -8.76 16.62 -9.68
N LEU A 157 -8.33 15.74 -10.59
CA LEU A 157 -9.20 14.77 -11.29
C LEU A 157 -9.88 13.81 -10.31
N ILE A 158 -9.23 13.46 -9.20
CA ILE A 158 -9.77 12.51 -8.21
C ILE A 158 -11.05 13.07 -7.57
N ALA A 159 -11.01 14.34 -7.15
CA ALA A 159 -12.18 15.01 -6.62
C ALA A 159 -13.20 15.28 -7.73
N TRP A 160 -12.73 15.74 -8.89
CA TRP A 160 -13.59 16.13 -10.01
C TRP A 160 -14.49 14.98 -10.52
N SER A 161 -13.98 13.76 -10.58
CA SER A 161 -14.72 12.57 -11.00
C SER A 161 -15.33 11.79 -9.83
N LEU A 162 -15.77 12.48 -8.78
CA LEU A 162 -16.43 11.85 -7.63
C LEU A 162 -17.70 11.10 -8.07
N PHE A 163 -17.88 9.87 -7.60
CA PHE A 163 -19.05 9.06 -7.91
C PHE A 163 -20.36 9.72 -7.41
N ASN A 164 -21.41 9.77 -8.25
CA ASN A 164 -22.62 10.56 -8.01
C ASN A 164 -23.93 9.77 -7.91
N ASP A 165 -23.94 8.46 -8.08
CA ASP A 165 -25.18 7.70 -7.96
C ASP A 165 -25.64 7.62 -6.49
N THR A 166 -26.96 7.47 -6.33
CA THR A 166 -27.59 7.29 -5.02
C THR A 166 -28.39 6.00 -5.00
N TYR A 167 -28.19 5.20 -3.95
CA TYR A 167 -28.89 3.94 -3.75
C TYR A 167 -29.87 4.04 -2.58
N SER A 168 -31.03 3.40 -2.72
CA SER A 168 -32.02 3.24 -1.68
C SER A 168 -32.47 1.78 -1.62
N PHE A 169 -32.58 1.23 -0.41
CA PHE A 169 -32.99 -0.15 -0.20
C PHE A 169 -34.31 -0.20 0.57
N SER A 170 -35.14 -1.19 0.28
CA SER A 170 -36.40 -1.44 0.97
C SER A 170 -36.57 -2.92 1.25
N LEU A 171 -37.11 -3.25 2.42
CA LEU A 171 -37.46 -4.62 2.82
C LEU A 171 -38.94 -4.63 3.21
N ASN A 172 -39.77 -5.45 2.56
CA ASN A 172 -41.22 -5.51 2.79
C ASN A 172 -41.89 -4.13 2.77
N SER A 173 -41.56 -3.33 1.75
CA SER A 173 -42.02 -1.93 1.58
C SER A 173 -41.58 -0.95 2.68
N LYS A 174 -40.69 -1.35 3.59
CA LYS A 174 -40.06 -0.48 4.59
C LYS A 174 -38.68 -0.06 4.11
N GLN A 175 -38.45 1.25 4.01
CA GLN A 175 -37.14 1.79 3.63
C GLN A 175 -36.08 1.46 4.68
N LEU A 176 -34.95 0.93 4.23
CA LEU A 176 -33.78 0.68 5.05
C LEU A 176 -32.87 1.91 5.03
N ALA A 177 -32.59 2.46 6.20
CA ALA A 177 -31.63 3.56 6.35
C ALA A 177 -30.20 3.04 6.17
N VAL A 178 -29.49 3.56 5.17
CA VAL A 178 -28.07 3.28 4.96
C VAL A 178 -27.24 4.28 5.75
N ASN A 179 -26.41 3.80 6.68
CA ASN A 179 -25.49 4.66 7.40
C ASN A 179 -24.34 5.09 6.48
N LYS A 180 -24.23 6.41 6.24
CA LYS A 180 -23.15 7.02 5.44
C LYS A 180 -21.98 7.52 6.29
N LYS A 181 -22.06 7.43 7.62
CA LYS A 181 -21.03 7.90 8.56
C LYS A 181 -20.11 6.75 8.96
N GLY A 182 -18.82 7.07 9.14
CA GLY A 182 -17.83 6.09 9.61
C GLY A 182 -17.39 5.07 8.56
N ILE A 183 -17.63 5.35 7.28
CA ILE A 183 -17.29 4.45 6.15
C ILE A 183 -15.83 4.55 5.69
N SER A 184 -15.13 5.63 6.06
CA SER A 184 -13.69 5.83 5.79
C SER A 184 -12.81 5.23 6.88
N TRP A 185 -11.49 5.24 6.68
CA TRP A 185 -10.55 4.89 7.75
C TRP A 185 -10.56 5.95 8.84
N LYS A 186 -10.31 5.53 10.09
CA LYS A 186 -10.23 6.46 11.23
C LYS A 186 -9.11 7.48 11.04
N SER A 187 -7.94 7.03 10.56
CA SER A 187 -6.80 7.89 10.25
C SER A 187 -7.12 8.96 9.20
N ASP A 188 -7.98 8.65 8.23
CA ASP A 188 -8.37 9.60 7.19
C ASP A 188 -9.18 10.75 7.80
N ARG A 189 -10.16 10.42 8.66
CA ARG A 189 -11.01 11.42 9.33
C ARG A 189 -10.30 12.25 10.39
N ASP A 190 -9.37 11.62 11.11
CA ASP A 190 -8.79 12.22 12.31
C ASP A 190 -7.48 12.97 12.02
N SER A 191 -6.77 12.63 10.94
CA SER A 191 -5.40 13.12 10.72
C SER A 191 -5.06 13.50 9.27
N LYS A 192 -5.66 12.85 8.28
CA LYS A 192 -5.28 13.06 6.87
C LYS A 192 -6.02 14.22 6.22
N PHE A 193 -7.32 14.33 6.47
CA PHE A 193 -8.18 15.36 5.90
C PHE A 193 -8.52 16.42 6.96
N GLY A 194 -8.41 17.69 6.59
CA GLY A 194 -8.69 18.82 7.47
C GLY A 194 -10.18 18.95 7.78
N LYS A 195 -10.52 19.35 9.00
CA LYS A 195 -11.93 19.57 9.42
C LYS A 195 -12.46 20.94 9.01
N ASP A 196 -11.58 21.82 8.57
CA ASP A 196 -11.80 23.22 8.22
C ASP A 196 -11.57 23.50 6.72
N VAL A 197 -11.41 22.45 5.90
CA VAL A 197 -11.26 22.56 4.45
C VAL A 197 -12.64 22.38 3.81
N PHE A 198 -13.24 23.49 3.37
CA PHE A 198 -14.57 23.47 2.74
C PHE A 198 -14.47 23.59 1.22
N PRO A 199 -15.35 22.91 0.45
CA PRO A 199 -15.39 23.04 -0.99
C PRO A 199 -15.63 24.48 -1.45
N LYS A 200 -14.85 24.95 -2.43
CA LYS A 200 -14.92 26.30 -3.02
C LYS A 200 -14.71 26.19 -4.52
N ASN A 201 -15.51 26.93 -5.29
CA ASN A 201 -15.37 27.04 -6.74
C ASN A 201 -15.35 25.68 -7.48
N PHE A 202 -15.93 24.64 -6.89
CA PHE A 202 -15.92 23.29 -7.41
C PHE A 202 -17.01 23.09 -8.47
N GLN A 203 -16.63 22.64 -9.67
CA GLN A 203 -17.53 22.43 -10.82
C GLN A 203 -18.41 23.64 -11.19
N ASN A 204 -17.86 24.85 -11.07
CA ASN A 204 -18.54 26.11 -11.42
C ASN A 204 -18.41 26.48 -12.92
N GLY A 205 -17.82 25.60 -13.73
CA GLY A 205 -17.63 25.77 -15.17
C GLY A 205 -18.74 25.13 -16.00
N THR A 206 -18.52 25.08 -17.32
CA THR A 206 -19.44 24.44 -18.29
C THR A 206 -19.39 22.92 -18.24
N LEU A 207 -18.22 22.35 -17.93
CA LEU A 207 -18.04 20.92 -17.77
C LEU A 207 -18.30 20.52 -16.31
N LYS A 208 -19.11 19.48 -16.13
CA LYS A 208 -19.29 18.79 -14.85
C LYS A 208 -18.77 17.36 -15.01
N GLY A 209 -17.91 16.93 -14.09
CA GLY A 209 -17.38 15.58 -14.08
C GLY A 209 -18.33 14.65 -13.33
N GLY A 210 -18.07 14.51 -12.03
CA GLY A 210 -18.82 13.67 -11.10
C GLY A 210 -19.81 14.43 -10.22
N ALA A 211 -19.90 14.03 -8.96
CA ALA A 211 -20.83 14.57 -7.98
C ALA A 211 -20.47 16.00 -7.57
N THR A 212 -21.51 16.78 -7.24
CA THR A 212 -21.35 18.11 -6.64
C THR A 212 -21.08 18.00 -5.15
N LEU A 213 -20.19 18.86 -4.64
CA LEU A 213 -19.89 18.94 -3.22
C LEU A 213 -20.76 19.99 -2.51
N ASN A 214 -21.07 19.73 -1.24
CA ASN A 214 -21.81 20.67 -0.41
C ASN A 214 -20.81 21.62 0.27
N SER A 215 -20.93 22.93 0.01
CA SER A 215 -20.04 23.96 0.57
C SER A 215 -20.16 24.13 2.10
N SER A 216 -21.19 23.56 2.74
CA SER A 216 -21.39 23.60 4.19
C SER A 216 -20.79 22.40 4.93
N ILE A 217 -20.21 21.44 4.21
CA ILE A 217 -19.61 20.23 4.79
C ILE A 217 -18.14 20.17 4.36
N PRO A 218 -17.20 19.99 5.30
CA PRO A 218 -15.79 19.80 4.97
C PRO A 218 -15.52 18.42 4.36
#